data_AF-A0A970YEI6-F1
#
_entry.id   AF-A0A970YEI6-F1
#
_cell.length_a   1.000
_cell.length_b   1.000
_cell.length_c   1.000
_cell.angle_alpha   90.00
_cell.angle_beta   90.00
_cell.angle_gamma   90.00
#
_symmetry.space_group_name_H-M   'P 1'
#
loop_
_entity.id
_entity.type
_entity.pdbx_description
1 polymer ?
#
loop_
_entity_poly.entity_id
_entity_poly.type
_entity_poly.pdbx_seq_one_letter_code
_entity_poly.pdbx_strand_id
1 'polypeptide(L)'
;MLIDFHYHSGQPGITPENLANPITWEQGIAVFVAQGIDKVVMLGGTGAGTPESSFNANHLYYSGTTIRDEVLKAAQYPDRIIPFGCMDVRWMGNRPDADFGPLLDWFQEHGCKGIGEVTSNVPIDDPR
;
A
#
# COMPACT_ATOMS: atom_id res chain seq x y z
N MET A 1 -16.05 15.56 -8.13
CA MET A 1 -14.85 14.90 -7.61
C MET A 1 -15.02 13.41 -7.81
N LEU A 2 -14.24 12.81 -8.71
CA LEU A 2 -14.14 11.38 -8.95
C LEU A 2 -12.99 10.81 -8.12
N ILE A 3 -13.29 9.81 -7.29
CA ILE A 3 -12.30 9.09 -6.49
C ILE A 3 -12.24 7.65 -6.98
N ASP A 4 -11.06 7.20 -7.41
CA ASP A 4 -10.79 5.77 -7.58
C ASP A 4 -10.40 5.19 -6.23
N PHE A 5 -11.13 4.17 -5.80
CA PHE A 5 -10.95 3.57 -4.47
C PHE A 5 -9.92 2.42 -4.45
N HIS A 6 -9.24 2.16 -5.56
CA HIS A 6 -8.32 1.03 -5.66
C HIS A 6 -7.10 1.41 -6.50
N TYR A 7 -6.07 1.96 -5.84
CA TYR A 7 -4.79 2.30 -6.48
C TYR A 7 -3.62 1.68 -5.72
N HIS A 8 -2.68 1.10 -6.45
CA HIS A 8 -1.41 0.63 -5.89
C HIS A 8 -0.28 1.48 -6.45
N SER A 9 0.57 2.00 -5.56
CA SER A 9 1.83 2.62 -5.96
C SER A 9 2.85 1.52 -6.26
N GLY A 10 3.34 1.41 -7.49
CA GLY A 10 4.35 0.41 -7.80
C GLY A 10 4.44 0.01 -9.26
N GLN A 11 5.27 -1.00 -9.52
CA GLN A 11 5.58 -1.47 -10.86
C GLN A 11 4.54 -2.49 -11.34
N PRO A 12 3.88 -2.28 -12.50
CA PRO A 12 2.84 -3.19 -13.00
C PRO A 12 3.39 -4.50 -13.59
N GLY A 13 4.72 -4.65 -13.70
CA GLY A 13 5.35 -5.77 -14.40
C GLY A 13 6.41 -6.50 -13.56
N ILE A 14 6.48 -7.82 -13.73
CA ILE A 14 7.41 -8.73 -13.04
C ILE A 14 8.60 -9.17 -13.92
N THR A 15 8.77 -8.56 -15.09
CA THR A 15 9.89 -8.89 -15.98
C THR A 15 11.16 -8.13 -15.57
N PRO A 16 12.37 -8.67 -15.76
CA PRO A 16 13.61 -7.99 -15.41
C PRO A 16 13.73 -6.56 -15.96
N GLU A 17 13.23 -6.31 -17.17
CA GLU A 17 13.25 -4.99 -17.82
C GLU A 17 12.36 -3.98 -17.08
N ASN A 18 11.22 -4.45 -16.56
CA ASN A 18 10.31 -3.65 -15.75
C ASN A 18 10.89 -3.38 -14.35
N LEU A 19 11.63 -4.33 -13.77
CA LEU A 19 12.29 -4.15 -12.46
C LEU A 19 13.38 -3.07 -12.49
N ALA A 20 14.05 -2.91 -13.63
CA ALA A 20 15.09 -1.89 -13.81
C ALA A 20 14.53 -0.47 -13.98
N ASN A 21 13.23 -0.31 -14.25
CA ASN A 21 12.61 0.98 -14.58
C ASN A 21 11.26 1.14 -13.87
N PRO A 22 11.26 1.40 -12.54
CA PRO A 22 10.03 1.54 -11.78
C PRO A 22 9.24 2.79 -12.19
N ILE A 23 7.91 2.66 -12.27
CA ILE A 23 6.99 3.79 -12.43
C ILE A 23 7.12 4.71 -11.21
N THR A 24 7.37 6.00 -11.46
CA THR A 24 7.42 7.00 -10.38
C THR A 24 6.01 7.40 -9.93
N TRP A 25 5.92 7.98 -8.73
CA TRP A 25 4.65 8.49 -8.20
C TRP A 25 4.03 9.55 -9.12
N GLU A 26 4.84 10.45 -9.67
CA GLU A 26 4.40 11.48 -10.60
C GLU A 26 3.85 10.88 -11.90
N GLN A 27 4.51 9.84 -12.42
CA GLN A 27 4.03 9.11 -13.60
C GLN A 27 2.69 8.43 -13.31
N GLY A 28 2.57 7.74 -12.17
CA GLY A 28 1.31 7.12 -11.74
C GLY A 28 0.17 8.12 -11.56
N ILE A 29 0.46 9.27 -10.95
CA ILE A 29 -0.50 10.37 -10.78
C ILE A 29 -0.94 10.93 -12.14
N ALA A 30 0.00 11.15 -13.06
CA ALA A 30 -0.32 11.66 -14.39
C ALA A 30 -1.29 10.74 -15.14
N VAL A 31 -1.19 9.42 -14.95
CA VAL A 31 -2.08 8.43 -15.60
C VAL A 31 -3.53 8.62 -15.14
N PHE A 32 -3.82 8.59 -13.84
CA PHE A 32 -5.21 8.69 -13.38
C PHE A 32 -5.78 10.11 -13.59
N VAL A 33 -4.94 11.15 -13.51
CA VAL A 33 -5.36 12.52 -13.84
C VAL A 33 -5.79 12.62 -15.30
N ALA A 34 -5.05 12.00 -16.23
CA ALA A 34 -5.41 11.97 -17.65
C ALA A 34 -6.71 11.20 -17.92
N GLN A 35 -7.11 10.30 -17.01
CA GLN A 35 -8.39 9.58 -17.06
C GLN A 35 -9.54 10.36 -16.41
N GLY A 36 -9.29 11.57 -15.90
CA GLY A 36 -10.30 12.40 -15.25
C GLY A 36 -10.59 12.03 -13.78
N ILE A 37 -9.69 11.27 -13.15
CA ILE A 37 -9.77 10.91 -11.73
C ILE A 37 -9.12 12.04 -10.90
N ASP A 38 -9.85 12.57 -9.92
CA ASP A 38 -9.38 13.68 -9.10
C ASP A 38 -8.47 13.20 -7.96
N LYS A 39 -8.81 12.06 -7.33
CA LYS A 39 -8.05 11.45 -6.25
C LYS A 39 -8.09 9.93 -6.32
N VAL A 40 -7.11 9.28 -5.71
CA VAL A 40 -7.08 7.84 -5.54
C VAL A 40 -6.93 7.45 -4.06
N VAL A 41 -7.51 6.32 -3.67
CA VAL A 41 -7.17 5.63 -2.43
C VAL A 41 -5.99 4.72 -2.70
N MET A 42 -4.84 5.05 -2.13
CA MET A 42 -3.66 4.20 -2.22
C MET A 42 -3.76 3.07 -1.21
N LEU A 43 -3.86 1.86 -1.73
CA LEU A 43 -3.65 0.61 -1.00
C LEU A 43 -2.15 0.28 -1.09
N GLY A 44 -1.58 -0.37 -0.08
CA GLY A 44 -0.17 -0.76 -0.10
C GLY A 44 0.16 -1.49 -1.40
N GLY A 45 1.12 -1.00 -2.18
CA GLY A 45 1.28 -1.36 -3.60
C GLY A 45 2.49 -2.23 -3.89
N THR A 46 3.45 -2.25 -2.98
CA THR A 46 4.60 -3.12 -3.01
C THR A 46 4.39 -4.19 -1.96
N GLY A 47 4.53 -5.45 -2.36
CA GLY A 47 4.31 -6.65 -1.57
C GLY A 47 5.03 -6.80 -0.23
N ALA A 48 5.62 -5.74 0.32
CA ALA A 48 6.26 -5.71 1.62
C ALA A 48 5.27 -5.75 2.80
N GLY A 49 3.96 -5.68 2.53
CA GLY A 49 2.93 -5.74 3.57
C GLY A 49 2.62 -7.11 4.11
N THR A 50 2.61 -8.09 3.24
CA THR A 50 2.21 -9.43 3.60
C THR A 50 3.04 -10.41 2.79
N PRO A 51 3.45 -11.54 3.38
CA PRO A 51 4.15 -12.61 2.64
C PRO A 51 3.46 -13.01 1.33
N GLU A 52 2.13 -12.97 1.31
CA GLU A 52 1.28 -13.39 0.18
C GLU A 52 1.21 -12.35 -0.93
N SER A 53 1.47 -11.07 -0.63
CA SER A 53 1.55 -9.99 -1.62
C SER A 53 2.99 -9.72 -2.09
N SER A 54 4.00 -10.39 -1.52
CA SER A 54 5.40 -10.35 -1.97
C SER A 54 5.62 -11.06 -3.31
N PHE A 55 4.91 -10.67 -4.37
CA PHE A 55 4.98 -11.29 -5.70
C PHE A 55 6.09 -10.70 -6.58
N ASN A 56 7.29 -10.43 -6.04
CA ASN A 56 8.48 -10.03 -6.81
C ASN A 56 9.67 -9.72 -5.90
N ALA A 57 10.86 -9.70 -6.49
CA ALA A 57 12.07 -9.22 -5.84
C ALA A 57 12.24 -7.68 -5.96
N ASN A 58 11.15 -6.93 -6.10
CA ASN A 58 11.18 -5.47 -6.30
C ASN A 58 12.01 -4.73 -5.24
N HIS A 59 11.91 -5.18 -3.99
CA HIS A 59 12.68 -4.67 -2.86
C HIS A 59 14.20 -4.85 -2.99
N LEU A 60 14.68 -5.75 -3.86
CA LEU A 60 16.11 -5.89 -4.17
C LEU A 60 16.59 -4.84 -5.19
N TYR A 61 15.70 -4.35 -6.04
CA TYR A 61 16.06 -3.50 -7.18
C TYR A 61 15.82 -2.01 -6.91
N TYR A 62 14.95 -1.66 -5.97
CA TYR A 62 14.69 -0.27 -5.62
C TYR A 62 14.23 -0.07 -4.17
N SER A 63 14.58 1.09 -3.61
CA SER A 63 14.25 1.52 -2.25
C SER A 63 12.84 2.12 -2.18
N GLY A 64 12.35 2.36 -0.96
CA GLY A 64 11.04 2.98 -0.75
C GLY A 64 9.86 2.04 -0.98
N THR A 65 10.10 0.73 -0.87
CA THR A 65 9.12 -0.34 -1.10
C THR A 65 8.53 -0.88 0.21
N THR A 66 8.80 -0.23 1.34
CA THR A 66 8.14 -0.60 2.60
C THR A 66 6.80 0.14 2.68
N ILE A 67 5.80 -0.45 3.36
CA ILE A 67 4.53 0.26 3.62
C ILE A 67 4.76 1.61 4.30
N ARG A 68 5.74 1.68 5.21
CA ARG A 68 6.11 2.93 5.85
C ARG A 68 6.49 3.99 4.82
N ASP A 69 7.36 3.64 3.87
CA ASP A 69 7.81 4.56 2.84
C ASP A 69 6.66 4.95 1.91
N GLU A 70 5.78 4.01 1.54
CA GLU A 70 4.59 4.29 0.73
C GLU A 70 3.64 5.28 1.41
N VAL A 71 3.32 5.06 2.70
CA VAL A 71 2.46 5.98 3.47
C VAL A 71 3.09 7.37 3.56
N LEU A 72 4.39 7.45 3.88
CA LEU A 72 5.11 8.72 3.96
C LEU A 72 5.20 9.43 2.61
N LYS A 73 5.30 8.67 1.51
CA LYS A 73 5.36 9.22 0.15
C LYS A 73 3.99 9.67 -0.33
N ALA A 74 2.92 8.92 -0.06
CA ALA A 74 1.54 9.30 -0.33
C ALA A 74 1.16 10.61 0.36
N ALA A 75 1.63 10.83 1.60
CA ALA A 75 1.41 12.06 2.34
C ALA A 75 1.99 13.32 1.65
N GLN A 76 2.90 13.17 0.68
CA GLN A 76 3.44 14.28 -0.12
C GLN A 76 2.49 14.75 -1.22
N TYR A 77 1.43 13.98 -1.54
CA TYR A 77 0.46 14.30 -2.58
C TYR A 77 -0.98 14.35 -2.03
N PRO A 78 -1.27 15.13 -0.98
CA PRO A 78 -2.57 15.11 -0.28
C PRO A 78 -3.75 15.53 -1.19
N ASP A 79 -3.48 16.30 -2.24
CA ASP A 79 -4.49 16.73 -3.22
C ASP A 79 -4.88 15.65 -4.23
N ARG A 80 -4.14 14.54 -4.26
CA ARG A 80 -4.28 13.46 -5.26
C ARG A 80 -4.40 12.08 -4.63
N ILE A 81 -3.85 11.87 -3.45
CA ILE A 81 -3.77 10.55 -2.83
C ILE A 81 -4.36 10.58 -1.42
N ILE A 82 -5.21 9.62 -1.13
CA ILE A 82 -5.73 9.30 0.20
C ILE A 82 -5.00 8.04 0.66
N PRO A 83 -4.08 8.11 1.64
CA PRO A 83 -3.32 6.95 2.05
C PRO A 83 -4.21 5.99 2.85
N PHE A 84 -4.14 4.71 2.52
CA PHE A 84 -4.57 3.63 3.39
C PHE A 84 -3.33 2.84 3.83
N GLY A 85 -3.33 2.38 5.08
CA GLY A 85 -2.32 1.47 5.57
C GLY A 85 -2.53 0.06 4.99
N CYS A 86 -1.57 -0.82 5.23
CA CYS A 86 -1.68 -2.25 5.00
C CYS A 86 -1.11 -2.96 6.23
N MET A 87 -1.69 -4.10 6.59
CA MET A 87 -1.26 -4.84 7.76
C MET A 87 -1.51 -6.33 7.60
N ASP A 88 -0.70 -7.12 8.30
CA ASP A 88 -0.93 -8.55 8.46
C ASP A 88 -1.29 -8.86 9.91
N VAL A 89 -2.30 -9.70 10.11
CA VAL A 89 -2.69 -10.18 11.46
C VAL A 89 -1.57 -10.98 12.15
N ARG A 90 -0.54 -11.41 11.43
CA ARG A 90 0.62 -12.12 11.99
C ARG A 90 1.74 -11.21 12.48
N TRP A 91 1.74 -9.92 12.12
CA TRP A 91 2.84 -9.01 12.44
C TRP A 91 3.12 -8.84 13.94
N MET A 92 2.11 -9.06 14.77
CA MET A 92 2.20 -8.96 16.23
C MET A 92 2.40 -10.34 16.89
N GLY A 93 3.28 -11.15 16.29
CA GLY A 93 3.68 -12.45 16.82
C GLY A 93 2.71 -13.60 16.50
N ASN A 94 1.83 -13.45 15.51
CA ASN A 94 0.84 -14.45 15.12
C ASN A 94 0.00 -14.98 16.31
N ARG A 95 -0.58 -14.04 17.06
CA ARG A 95 -1.36 -14.32 18.27
C ARG A 95 -2.79 -13.79 18.11
N PRO A 96 -3.81 -14.53 18.59
CA PRO A 96 -5.20 -14.08 18.51
C PRO A 96 -5.48 -12.88 19.43
N ASP A 97 -4.66 -12.66 20.46
CA ASP A 97 -4.78 -11.57 21.43
C ASP A 97 -3.77 -10.44 21.17
N ALA A 98 -3.26 -10.33 19.94
CA ALA A 98 -2.36 -9.26 19.54
C ALA A 98 -3.04 -7.88 19.65
N ASP A 99 -2.38 -6.94 20.31
CA ASP A 99 -2.78 -5.54 20.32
C ASP A 99 -2.18 -4.81 19.11
N PHE A 100 -3.03 -4.42 18.17
CA PHE A 100 -2.65 -3.65 16.99
C PHE A 100 -2.77 -2.13 17.18
N GLY A 101 -3.21 -1.66 18.36
CA GLY A 101 -3.41 -0.24 18.67
C GLY A 101 -2.23 0.64 18.25
N PRO A 102 -0.99 0.37 18.70
CA PRO A 102 0.17 1.19 18.33
C PRO A 102 0.45 1.25 16.82
N LEU A 103 0.13 0.19 16.07
CA LEU A 103 0.30 0.16 14.62
C LEU A 103 -0.79 0.99 13.92
N LEU A 104 -2.03 0.87 14.37
CA LEU A 104 -3.15 1.67 13.86
C LEU A 104 -2.99 3.15 14.20
N ASP A 105 -2.51 3.47 15.39
CA ASP A 105 -2.19 4.85 15.81
C ASP A 105 -1.15 5.46 14.87
N TRP A 106 -0.08 4.72 14.54
CA TRP A 106 0.92 5.19 13.58
C TRP A 106 0.30 5.52 12.22
N PHE A 107 -0.58 4.67 11.68
CA PHE A 107 -1.26 4.96 10.41
C PHE A 107 -2.13 6.23 10.51
N GLN A 108 -2.89 6.37 11.59
CA GLN A 108 -3.74 7.55 11.81
C GLN A 108 -2.92 8.84 11.91
N GLU A 109 -1.82 8.82 12.66
CA GLU A 109 -0.88 9.95 12.82
C GLU A 109 -0.29 10.41 11.48
N HIS A 110 -0.09 9.47 10.54
CA HIS A 110 0.46 9.76 9.21
C HIS A 110 -0.63 9.99 8.15
N GLY A 111 -1.86 10.23 8.59
CA GLY A 111 -2.96 10.68 7.73
C GLY A 111 -3.71 9.57 7.00
N CYS A 112 -3.42 8.29 7.30
CA CYS A 112 -4.16 7.18 6.72
C CYS A 112 -5.64 7.24 7.12
N LYS A 113 -6.52 6.91 6.18
CA LYS A 113 -7.98 6.93 6.37
C LYS A 113 -8.60 5.55 6.51
N GLY A 114 -7.80 4.50 6.39
CA GLY A 114 -8.23 3.12 6.57
C GLY A 114 -7.08 2.14 6.35
N ILE A 115 -7.43 0.86 6.35
CA ILE A 115 -6.57 -0.26 5.96
C ILE A 115 -7.07 -0.78 4.62
N GLY A 116 -6.18 -0.86 3.65
CA GLY A 116 -6.53 -1.04 2.24
C GLY A 116 -6.49 -2.47 1.77
N GLU A 117 -5.38 -3.16 2.06
CA GLU A 117 -5.19 -4.54 1.62
C GLU A 117 -4.79 -5.41 2.83
N VAL A 118 -5.55 -6.48 3.04
CA VAL A 118 -5.29 -7.48 4.08
C VAL A 118 -5.33 -8.84 3.37
N THR A 119 -4.16 -9.40 3.12
CA THR A 119 -4.03 -10.72 2.47
C THR A 119 -3.57 -11.78 3.46
N SER A 120 -3.84 -11.59 4.75
CA SER A 120 -3.72 -12.69 5.71
C SER A 120 -4.63 -13.80 5.19
N ASN A 121 -4.09 -14.97 4.90
CA ASN A 121 -4.83 -16.15 4.44
C ASN A 121 -5.73 -16.72 5.58
N VAL A 122 -6.53 -15.84 6.16
CA VAL A 122 -7.43 -16.00 7.28
C VAL A 122 -8.81 -15.62 6.75
N PRO A 123 -9.83 -16.45 6.99
CA PRO A 123 -11.20 -16.11 6.60
C PRO A 123 -11.63 -14.77 7.21
N ILE A 124 -12.24 -13.90 6.41
CA ILE A 124 -12.70 -12.58 6.88
C ILE A 124 -13.79 -12.68 7.95
N ASP A 125 -14.47 -13.82 8.00
CA ASP A 125 -15.52 -14.19 8.94
C ASP A 125 -15.02 -15.15 10.04
N ASP A 126 -13.70 -15.32 10.18
CA ASP A 126 -13.13 -16.10 11.28
C ASP A 126 -13.50 -15.45 12.61
N PRO A 127 -14.21 -16.13 13.51
CA PRO A 127 -14.69 -15.54 14.77
C PRO A 127 -13.61 -15.44 15.85
N ARG A 128 -12.39 -15.91 15.57
CA ARG A 128 -11.26 -15.93 16.51
C ARG A 128 -10.49 -14.62 16.54
#